data_AF-A0AAP2MQ71-F1
#
_entry.id   AF-A0AAP2MQ71-F1
#
_cell.length_a   1.000
_cell.length_b   1.000
_cell.length_c   1.000
_cell.angle_alpha   90.00
_cell.angle_beta   90.00
_cell.angle_gamma   90.00
#
_symmetry.space_group_name_H-M   'P 1'
#
loop_
_entity.id
_entity.type
_entity.pdbx_description
1 polymer ?
#
loop_
_entity_poly.entity_id
_entity_poly.type
_entity_poly.pdbx_seq_one_letter_code
_entity_poly.pdbx_strand_id
1 'polypeptide(L)'
;MTLPSTGSLSMSQVAAELGISASGLNLNHGWVRALAGRPSGGISFSDLRGQSGRIDGSYPTQVAGGGKYIAINAPFFGATVSRLSFAGPAGQTSYALEVSTGCRWNGNVSVRNNTTGGSIVLPWNGSGWSLATGDGSLIRTSTTDSFSIVPA
;
A
#
# COMPACT_ATOMS: atom_id res chain seq x y z
N MET A 1 4.91 7.99 3.68
CA MET A 1 5.81 9.14 3.40
C MET A 1 6.97 8.54 2.60
N THR A 2 8.12 9.16 2.38
CA THR A 2 9.27 8.43 1.81
C THR A 2 10.41 8.52 2.80
N LEU A 3 11.15 7.43 3.02
CA LEU A 3 12.26 7.47 3.96
C LEU A 3 13.31 8.50 3.51
N PRO A 4 13.89 9.29 4.44
CA PRO A 4 14.90 10.28 4.11
C PRO A 4 16.02 9.69 3.26
N SER A 5 16.38 10.41 2.19
CA SER A 5 17.48 10.02 1.29
C SER A 5 18.85 10.37 1.86
N THR A 6 18.92 11.25 2.87
CA THR A 6 20.14 11.69 3.56
C THR A 6 19.91 11.82 5.06
N GLY A 7 21.00 11.89 5.84
CA GLY A 7 20.95 12.03 7.30
C GLY A 7 20.84 10.72 8.09
N SER A 8 20.75 10.85 9.41
CA SER A 8 20.57 9.74 10.35
C SER A 8 19.16 9.15 10.20
N LEU A 9 19.08 7.84 9.93
CA LEU A 9 17.83 7.11 9.82
C LEU A 9 17.66 6.24 11.06
N SER A 10 16.54 6.37 11.77
CA SER A 10 16.22 5.57 12.95
C SER A 10 15.18 4.50 12.64
N MET A 11 15.15 3.44 13.46
CA MET A 11 14.07 2.42 13.37
C MET A 11 12.69 3.02 13.65
N SER A 12 12.58 4.08 14.45
CA SER A 12 11.30 4.77 14.66
C SER A 12 10.77 5.42 13.39
N GLN A 13 11.65 5.93 12.52
CA GLN A 13 11.25 6.46 11.21
C GLN A 13 10.83 5.33 10.26
N VAL A 14 11.55 4.21 10.26
CA VAL A 14 11.17 3.02 9.48
C VAL A 14 9.81 2.47 9.94
N ALA A 15 9.57 2.42 11.24
CA ALA A 15 8.30 1.98 11.80
C ALA A 15 7.14 2.91 11.42
N ALA A 16 7.36 4.23 11.53
CA ALA A 16 6.38 5.24 11.13
C ALA A 16 6.05 5.14 9.64
N GLU A 17 7.06 4.91 8.80
CA GLU A 17 6.88 4.69 7.37
C GLU A 17 6.07 3.42 7.10
N LEU A 18 6.36 2.30 7.78
CA LEU A 18 5.59 1.06 7.62
C LEU A 18 4.21 1.10 8.29
N GLY A 19 3.86 2.18 8.99
CA GLY A 19 2.58 2.34 9.68
C GLY A 19 2.44 1.50 10.94
N ILE A 20 3.54 1.10 11.58
CA ILE A 20 3.54 0.27 12.78
C ILE A 20 4.31 0.87 13.95
N SER A 21 4.11 0.30 15.14
CA SER A 21 4.91 0.65 16.30
C SER A 21 6.36 0.20 16.11
N ALA A 22 7.31 1.00 16.60
CA ALA A 22 8.72 0.64 16.60
C ALA A 22 9.03 -0.52 17.57
N SER A 23 8.08 -0.89 18.44
CA SER A 23 8.24 -1.97 19.40
C SER A 23 8.40 -3.31 18.68
N GLY A 24 9.53 -3.97 18.87
CA GLY A 24 9.85 -5.26 18.24
C GLY A 24 10.27 -5.18 16.77
N LEU A 25 10.23 -4.01 16.14
CA LEU A 25 10.69 -3.82 14.77
C LEU A 25 12.22 -3.88 14.73
N ASN A 26 12.76 -4.73 13.85
CA ASN A 26 14.19 -4.87 13.64
C ASN A 26 14.49 -5.03 12.14
N LEU A 27 15.77 -4.95 11.78
CA LEU A 27 16.22 -5.10 10.40
C LEU A 27 15.90 -6.47 9.79
N ASN A 28 15.67 -7.49 10.60
CA ASN A 28 15.27 -8.82 10.12
C ASN A 28 13.76 -8.97 9.93
N HIS A 29 12.95 -7.96 10.23
CA HIS A 29 11.51 -8.00 10.02
C HIS A 29 11.16 -8.07 8.53
N GLY A 30 10.23 -8.94 8.13
CA GLY A 30 9.90 -9.20 6.73
C GLY A 30 9.61 -7.94 5.92
N TRP A 31 8.84 -7.01 6.47
CA TRP A 31 8.56 -5.71 5.83
C TRP A 31 9.81 -4.84 5.64
N VAL A 32 10.70 -4.76 6.62
CA VAL A 32 11.93 -3.95 6.50
C VAL A 32 12.84 -4.53 5.43
N ARG A 33 12.91 -5.86 5.34
CA ARG A 33 13.72 -6.56 4.34
C ARG A 33 13.15 -6.45 2.93
N ALA A 34 11.82 -6.52 2.80
CA ALA A 34 11.13 -6.25 1.54
C ALA A 34 11.37 -4.80 1.08
N LEU A 35 11.33 -3.84 2.02
CA LEU A 35 11.61 -2.44 1.75
C LEU A 35 13.06 -2.25 1.23
N ALA A 36 14.03 -2.90 1.88
CA ALA A 36 15.43 -2.94 1.44
C ALA A 36 15.66 -3.70 0.12
N GLY A 37 14.68 -4.49 -0.35
CA GLY A 37 14.82 -5.37 -1.51
C GLY A 37 15.83 -6.51 -1.31
N ARG A 38 16.09 -6.92 -0.06
CA ARG A 38 17.07 -7.95 0.28
C ARG A 38 16.43 -9.07 1.12
N PRO A 39 16.03 -10.18 0.47
CA PRO A 39 15.39 -11.31 1.15
C PRO A 39 16.36 -12.26 1.88
N SER A 40 17.68 -12.08 1.77
CA SER A 40 18.70 -12.81 2.56
C SER A 40 19.91 -11.90 2.84
N GLY A 41 20.70 -12.23 3.88
CA GLY A 41 21.92 -11.49 4.23
C GLY A 41 21.68 -10.24 5.07
N GLY A 42 22.78 -9.53 5.36
CA GLY A 42 22.77 -8.30 6.14
C GLY A 42 22.12 -7.16 5.36
N ILE A 43 21.18 -6.48 6.02
CA ILE A 43 20.66 -5.20 5.55
C ILE A 43 21.15 -4.10 6.48
N SER A 44 21.21 -2.89 5.96
CA SER A 44 21.64 -1.70 6.67
C SER A 44 20.65 -0.56 6.42
N PHE A 45 20.69 0.49 7.25
CA PHE A 45 19.83 1.65 7.05
C PHE A 45 20.04 2.34 5.71
N SER A 46 21.22 2.23 5.09
CA SER A 46 21.45 2.75 3.75
C SER A 46 20.61 2.06 2.67
N ASP A 47 20.27 0.77 2.86
CA ASP A 47 19.44 0.01 1.92
C ASP A 47 17.95 0.45 1.97
N LEU A 48 17.54 1.13 3.03
CA LEU A 48 16.17 1.61 3.24
C LEU A 48 15.94 3.04 2.73
N ARG A 49 17.00 3.78 2.43
CA ARG A 49 16.90 5.20 2.07
C ARG A 49 16.13 5.38 0.76
N GLY A 50 15.26 6.39 0.74
CA GLY A 50 14.43 6.71 -0.43
C GLY A 50 13.37 5.66 -0.78
N GLN A 51 13.20 4.62 0.04
CA GLN A 51 12.15 3.63 -0.13
C GLN A 51 10.84 4.11 0.51
N SER A 52 9.72 3.68 -0.05
CA SER A 52 8.37 3.95 0.42
C SER A 52 7.68 2.64 0.73
N GLY A 53 7.18 2.51 1.96
CA GLY A 53 6.46 1.33 2.44
C GLY A 53 4.99 1.62 2.72
N ARG A 54 4.56 2.86 2.47
CA ARG A 54 3.21 3.34 2.75
C ARG A 54 2.80 4.42 1.78
N ILE A 55 1.51 4.39 1.44
CA ILE A 55 0.88 5.42 0.63
C ILE A 55 -0.11 6.15 1.52
N ASP A 56 -0.03 7.47 1.55
CA ASP A 56 -1.06 8.34 2.12
C ASP A 56 -1.39 9.42 1.10
N GLY A 57 -2.67 9.69 0.90
CA GLY A 57 -3.07 10.73 -0.04
C GLY A 57 -4.58 10.94 -0.07
N SER A 58 -4.98 12.07 -0.64
CA SER A 58 -6.39 12.39 -0.89
C SER A 58 -6.65 12.24 -2.38
N TYR A 59 -7.55 11.32 -2.73
CA TYR A 59 -7.79 10.94 -4.11
C TYR A 59 -9.25 11.14 -4.48
N PRO A 60 -9.54 11.85 -5.60
CA PRO A 60 -10.89 11.95 -6.12
C PRO A 60 -11.31 10.60 -6.71
N THR A 61 -12.53 10.18 -6.39
CA THR A 61 -13.10 8.99 -7.01
C THR A 61 -13.52 9.26 -8.45
N GLN A 62 -13.15 8.35 -9.33
CA GLN A 62 -13.55 8.31 -10.73
C GLN A 62 -14.50 7.12 -10.95
N VAL A 63 -15.48 7.30 -11.84
CA VAL A 63 -16.45 6.26 -12.20
C VAL A 63 -16.27 5.96 -13.68
N ALA A 64 -16.07 4.69 -14.03
CA ALA A 64 -15.87 4.26 -15.42
C ALA A 64 -16.32 2.79 -15.60
N GLY A 65 -16.95 2.48 -16.74
CA GLY A 65 -17.20 1.10 -17.17
C GLY A 65 -17.95 0.21 -16.17
N GLY A 66 -18.88 0.78 -15.39
CA GLY A 66 -19.65 0.05 -14.38
C GLY A 66 -18.95 -0.14 -13.02
N GLY A 67 -17.75 0.42 -12.84
CA GLY A 67 -17.00 0.41 -11.58
C GLY A 67 -16.57 1.81 -11.13
N LYS A 68 -15.80 1.85 -10.04
CA LYS A 68 -15.24 3.08 -9.46
C LYS A 68 -13.80 2.86 -9.02
N TYR A 69 -12.98 3.88 -9.08
CA TYR A 69 -11.56 3.78 -8.72
C TYR A 69 -10.99 5.11 -8.25
N ILE A 70 -9.83 5.05 -7.61
CA ILE A 70 -9.00 6.21 -7.28
C ILE A 70 -7.63 6.05 -7.95
N ALA A 71 -7.15 7.08 -8.64
CA ALA A 71 -5.81 7.10 -9.22
C ALA A 71 -4.80 7.53 -8.16
N ILE A 72 -3.79 6.69 -7.90
CA ILE A 72 -2.85 6.84 -6.78
C ILE A 72 -1.47 7.31 -7.27
N ASN A 73 -0.88 6.59 -8.23
CA ASN A 73 0.44 6.87 -8.81
C ASN A 73 1.53 7.17 -7.75
N ALA A 74 1.69 6.28 -6.78
CA ALA A 74 2.64 6.46 -5.67
C ALA A 74 3.62 5.28 -5.53
N PRO A 75 4.88 5.54 -5.13
CA PRO A 75 5.86 4.48 -4.92
C PRO A 75 5.51 3.61 -3.70
N PHE A 76 5.72 2.31 -3.83
CA PHE A 76 5.46 1.30 -2.80
C PHE A 76 6.34 0.06 -3.02
N PHE A 77 7.22 -0.23 -2.05
CA PHE A 77 8.14 -1.38 -2.07
C PHE A 77 8.91 -1.56 -3.39
N GLY A 78 9.48 -0.46 -3.90
CA GLY A 78 10.28 -0.44 -5.13
C GLY A 78 9.48 -0.48 -6.44
N ALA A 79 8.14 -0.47 -6.37
CA ALA A 79 7.22 -0.38 -7.50
C ALA A 79 6.33 0.85 -7.38
N THR A 80 5.40 1.03 -8.33
CA THR A 80 4.39 2.09 -8.31
C THR A 80 3.00 1.47 -8.22
N VAL A 81 2.22 1.89 -7.22
CA VAL A 81 0.78 1.60 -7.16
C VAL A 81 0.06 2.64 -8.00
N SER A 82 -0.64 2.18 -9.05
CA SER A 82 -1.29 3.07 -10.02
C SER A 82 -2.69 3.46 -9.58
N ARG A 83 -3.50 2.52 -9.08
CA ARG A 83 -4.87 2.77 -8.62
C ARG A 83 -5.39 1.68 -7.69
N LEU A 84 -6.39 2.07 -6.90
CA LEU A 84 -7.32 1.16 -6.22
C LEU A 84 -8.64 1.21 -6.97
N SER A 85 -9.11 0.07 -7.45
CA SER A 85 -10.36 -0.07 -8.16
C SER A 85 -11.35 -0.95 -7.40
N PHE A 86 -12.61 -0.66 -7.62
CA PHE A 86 -13.73 -1.51 -7.27
C PHE A 86 -14.54 -1.74 -8.54
N ALA A 87 -14.44 -2.95 -9.07
CA ALA A 87 -15.10 -3.34 -10.30
C ALA A 87 -15.39 -4.84 -10.32
N GLY A 88 -16.33 -5.22 -11.16
CA GLY A 88 -16.56 -6.60 -11.57
C GLY A 88 -17.90 -6.72 -12.30
N PRO A 89 -18.17 -7.88 -12.93
CA PRO A 89 -19.46 -8.11 -13.60
C PRO A 89 -20.62 -7.91 -12.62
N ALA A 90 -21.82 -7.59 -13.13
CA ALA A 90 -23.00 -7.46 -12.29
C ALA A 90 -23.18 -8.74 -11.44
N GLY A 91 -22.95 -8.63 -10.12
CA GLY A 91 -22.99 -9.76 -9.18
C GLY A 91 -21.64 -10.23 -8.62
N GLN A 92 -20.50 -9.73 -9.10
CA GLN A 92 -19.18 -9.94 -8.50
C GLN A 92 -18.52 -8.59 -8.25
N THR A 93 -18.42 -8.19 -6.99
CA THR A 93 -17.89 -6.90 -6.59
C THR A 93 -16.53 -7.09 -5.93
N SER A 94 -15.46 -6.75 -6.65
CA SER A 94 -14.09 -6.97 -6.18
C SER A 94 -13.30 -5.67 -6.01
N TYR A 95 -12.45 -5.64 -4.99
CA TYR A 95 -11.42 -4.62 -4.86
C TYR A 95 -10.13 -5.13 -5.49
N ALA A 96 -9.42 -4.26 -6.22
CA ALA A 96 -8.10 -4.54 -6.74
C ALA A 96 -7.18 -3.34 -6.55
N LEU A 97 -5.96 -3.60 -6.08
CA LEU A 97 -4.87 -2.62 -6.02
C LEU A 97 -3.85 -2.98 -7.10
N GLU A 98 -3.74 -2.09 -8.09
CA GLU A 98 -2.87 -2.28 -9.25
C GLU A 98 -1.46 -1.75 -8.96
N VAL A 99 -0.47 -2.56 -9.26
CA VAL A 99 0.94 -2.28 -9.00
C VAL A 99 1.79 -2.61 -10.23
N SER A 100 2.84 -1.82 -10.46
CA SER A 100 3.81 -2.12 -11.51
C SER A 100 4.60 -3.39 -11.20
N THR A 101 5.23 -3.95 -12.23
CA THR A 101 6.20 -5.04 -12.06
C THR A 101 7.36 -4.60 -11.15
N GLY A 102 8.01 -5.58 -10.52
CA GLY A 102 9.15 -5.33 -9.62
C GLY A 102 8.78 -4.98 -8.17
N CYS A 103 7.50 -5.08 -7.79
CA CYS A 103 7.12 -4.91 -6.38
C CYS A 103 7.77 -5.98 -5.52
N ARG A 104 8.47 -5.54 -4.47
CA ARG A 104 9.23 -6.40 -3.56
C ARG A 104 8.38 -6.95 -2.40
N TRP A 105 7.16 -6.43 -2.24
CA TRP A 105 6.20 -6.89 -1.25
C TRP A 105 5.15 -7.77 -1.91
N ASN A 106 4.99 -8.99 -1.38
CA ASN A 106 4.04 -9.98 -1.85
C ASN A 106 3.17 -10.55 -0.71
N GLY A 107 3.18 -9.90 0.46
CA GLY A 107 2.24 -10.18 1.54
C GLY A 107 1.00 -9.31 1.42
N ASN A 108 0.12 -9.35 2.43
CA ASN A 108 -1.14 -8.62 2.40
C ASN A 108 -0.90 -7.09 2.50
N VAL A 109 -1.89 -6.32 2.06
CA VAL A 109 -1.93 -4.88 2.29
C VAL A 109 -3.25 -4.47 2.92
N SER A 110 -3.19 -3.57 3.88
CA SER A 110 -4.36 -2.92 4.46
C SER A 110 -4.60 -1.60 3.75
N VAL A 111 -5.82 -1.40 3.27
CA VAL A 111 -6.30 -0.16 2.67
C VAL A 111 -7.34 0.44 3.59
N ARG A 112 -7.14 1.69 4.01
CA ARG A 112 -8.06 2.42 4.88
C ARG A 112 -8.52 3.69 4.18
N ASN A 113 -9.83 3.95 4.19
CA ASN A 113 -10.40 5.25 3.91
C ASN A 113 -10.45 6.03 5.24
N ASN A 114 -9.57 7.01 5.38
CA ASN A 114 -9.45 7.82 6.60
C ASN A 114 -10.65 8.77 6.78
N THR A 115 -11.35 9.12 5.70
CA THR A 115 -12.54 9.97 5.78
C THR A 115 -13.73 9.21 6.39
N THR A 116 -13.93 7.95 6.00
CA THR A 116 -15.08 7.15 6.47
C THR A 116 -14.73 6.23 7.64
N GLY A 117 -13.43 6.00 7.88
CA GLY A 117 -12.93 5.01 8.85
C GLY A 117 -12.99 3.57 8.35
N GLY A 118 -13.52 3.30 7.16
CA GLY A 118 -13.59 1.97 6.57
C GLY A 118 -12.21 1.43 6.22
N SER A 119 -12.03 0.12 6.30
CA SER A 119 -10.78 -0.55 5.92
C SER A 119 -11.00 -1.96 5.40
N ILE A 120 -10.15 -2.39 4.47
CA ILE A 120 -10.10 -3.77 3.97
C ILE A 120 -8.65 -4.26 3.95
N VAL A 121 -8.48 -5.57 4.03
CA VAL A 121 -7.20 -6.23 3.77
C VAL A 121 -7.28 -6.91 2.42
N LEU A 122 -6.36 -6.58 1.53
CA LEU A 122 -6.25 -7.17 0.21
C LEU A 122 -5.12 -8.21 0.22
N PRO A 123 -5.42 -9.50 -0.04
CA PRO A 123 -4.39 -10.52 -0.17
C PRO A 123 -3.65 -10.41 -1.50
N TRP A 124 -2.37 -10.81 -1.51
CA TRP A 124 -1.58 -10.92 -2.72
C TRP A 124 -2.09 -12.09 -3.58
N ASN A 125 -2.26 -11.86 -4.89
CA ASN A 125 -2.82 -12.84 -5.81
C ASN A 125 -1.82 -13.33 -6.89
N GLY A 126 -0.56 -12.90 -6.82
CA GLY A 126 0.50 -13.24 -7.78
C GLY A 126 0.96 -12.07 -8.66
N SER A 127 0.09 -11.09 -8.94
CA SER A 127 0.42 -9.91 -9.76
C SER A 127 -0.03 -8.57 -9.16
N GLY A 128 -0.85 -8.61 -8.12
CA GLY A 128 -1.30 -7.45 -7.36
C GLY A 128 -2.04 -7.91 -6.10
N TRP A 129 -2.85 -7.01 -5.55
CA TRP A 129 -3.72 -7.35 -4.42
C TRP A 129 -5.17 -7.28 -4.81
N SER A 130 -5.96 -8.28 -4.44
CA SER A 130 -7.39 -8.29 -4.78
C SER A 130 -8.23 -9.04 -3.77
N LEU A 131 -9.44 -8.55 -3.52
CA LEU A 131 -10.45 -9.20 -2.69
C LEU A 131 -11.72 -9.37 -3.53
N ALA A 132 -12.15 -10.62 -3.72
CA ALA A 132 -13.25 -10.98 -4.62
C ALA A 132 -14.65 -10.59 -4.13
N THR A 133 -14.78 -10.17 -2.86
CA THR A 133 -16.05 -9.82 -2.24
C THR A 133 -15.92 -8.51 -1.46
N GLY A 134 -16.61 -7.48 -1.93
CA GLY A 134 -16.71 -6.18 -1.27
C GLY A 134 -18.05 -5.50 -1.58
N ASP A 135 -18.51 -4.65 -0.68
CA ASP A 135 -19.73 -3.84 -0.84
C ASP A 135 -19.48 -2.55 -1.64
N GLY A 136 -18.22 -2.23 -1.92
CA GLY A 136 -17.82 -1.01 -2.59
C GLY A 136 -17.80 0.21 -1.67
N SER A 137 -18.17 0.09 -0.39
CA SER A 137 -18.33 1.24 0.51
C SER A 137 -17.03 2.00 0.78
N LEU A 138 -15.88 1.32 0.67
CA LEU A 138 -14.56 1.93 0.86
C LEU A 138 -14.26 3.07 -0.14
N ILE A 139 -14.83 3.02 -1.35
CA ILE A 139 -14.65 4.04 -2.38
C ILE A 139 -16.02 4.72 -2.61
N ARG A 140 -16.15 5.97 -2.16
CA ARG A 140 -17.38 6.74 -2.30
C ARG A 140 -17.41 7.48 -3.62
N THR A 141 -18.53 7.38 -4.34
CA THR A 141 -18.70 8.06 -5.63
C THR A 141 -18.68 9.58 -5.47
N SER A 142 -18.11 10.27 -6.47
CA SER A 142 -18.11 11.75 -6.57
C SER A 142 -17.54 12.47 -5.35
N THR A 143 -16.63 11.81 -4.60
CA THR A 143 -16.03 12.35 -3.39
C THR A 143 -14.51 12.21 -3.46
N THR A 144 -13.79 13.21 -2.94
CA THR A 144 -12.35 13.11 -2.64
C THR A 144 -12.19 12.61 -1.23
N ASP A 145 -11.58 11.44 -1.09
CA ASP A 145 -11.36 10.79 0.21
C ASP A 145 -9.88 10.63 0.51
N SER A 146 -9.52 10.69 1.79
CA SER A 146 -8.16 10.41 2.24
C SER A 146 -7.99 8.90 2.43
N PHE A 147 -6.91 8.34 1.91
CA PHE A 147 -6.58 6.92 2.01
C PHE A 147 -5.20 6.71 2.61
N SER A 148 -5.05 5.60 3.31
CA SER A 148 -3.76 5.05 3.75
C SER A 148 -3.64 3.59 3.31
N ILE A 149 -2.50 3.23 2.72
CA ILE A 149 -2.16 1.87 2.28
C ILE A 149 -0.85 1.47 2.93
N VAL A 150 -0.88 0.36 3.67
CA VAL A 150 0.25 -0.17 4.44
C VAL A 150 0.34 -1.68 4.28
N PRO A 151 1.52 -2.30 4.46
CA PRO A 151 1.62 -3.75 4.57
C PRO A 151 0.81 -4.27 5.76
N ALA A 152 0.27 -5.49 5.64
CA ALA A 152 -0.56 -6.16 6.66
C ALA A 152 -0.07 -7.57 6.95
#